data_AF-A0A2P9H3Y6-F1
#
_entry.id   AF-A0A2P9H3Y6-F1
#
_cell.length_a   1.000
_cell.length_b   1.000
_cell.length_c   1.000
_cell.angle_alpha   90.00
_cell.angle_beta   90.00
_cell.angle_gamma   90.00
#
_symmetry.space_group_name_H-M   'P 1'
#
loop_
_entity.id
_entity.type
_entity.pdbx_description
1 polymer ?
#
loop_
_entity_poly.entity_id
_entity_poly.type
_entity_poly.pdbx_seq_one_letter_code
_entity_poly.pdbx_strand_id
1 'polypeptide(L)'
;MLRASSARRKMIVTDAVFSMDGELAPLPQLLGLARQHGAWLMVDDAHGFGLLGDRGRGSLAHFSLRSEHLVYVGTLGKALGVAGAFVAAHETVIEWLVQCARPYIFSTAPPPALAPALECALDIVAGAQGDALRAVLGERIARLRAGLKLDPWRLLASSTPIQPIVIGDNARTMALAAALWDQGLWIAGIRPPSVPEGTSRLRVTLSAAHTSEQVDRLVGALNALAAVESGEGKQ
;
A
#
# COMPACT_ATOMS: atom_id res chain seq x y z
N MET A 1 0.43 -19.62 17.38
CA MET A 1 1.58 -19.93 16.49
C MET A 1 2.93 -19.73 17.17
N LEU A 2 3.32 -18.52 17.61
CA LEU A 2 4.65 -18.29 18.24
C LEU A 2 4.94 -19.13 19.51
N ARG A 3 3.94 -19.29 20.38
CA ARG A 3 4.03 -20.14 21.60
C ARG A 3 4.21 -21.62 21.30
N ALA A 4 3.61 -22.11 20.21
CA ALA A 4 3.68 -23.52 19.82
C ALA A 4 4.96 -23.89 19.07
N SER A 5 5.73 -22.90 18.60
CA SER A 5 6.96 -23.14 17.84
C SER A 5 8.14 -23.41 18.78
N SER A 6 8.87 -24.51 18.53
CA SER A 6 10.13 -24.86 19.17
C SER A 6 11.37 -24.29 18.45
N ALA A 7 11.18 -23.56 17.35
CA ALA A 7 12.29 -23.01 16.57
C ALA A 7 13.12 -22.02 17.42
N ARG A 8 14.45 -22.13 17.33
CA ARG A 8 15.39 -21.22 18.01
C ARG A 8 15.22 -19.76 17.58
N ARG A 9 14.93 -19.52 16.30
CA ARG A 9 14.71 -18.20 15.72
C ARG A 9 13.29 -18.12 15.21
N LYS A 10 12.58 -17.07 15.58
CA LYS A 10 11.18 -16.83 15.20
C LYS A 10 11.08 -15.44 14.58
N MET A 11 10.19 -15.28 13.63
CA MET A 11 9.95 -14.02 12.94
C MET A 11 8.46 -13.86 12.69
N ILE A 12 7.96 -12.66 12.94
CA ILE A 12 6.67 -12.18 12.48
C ILE A 12 6.94 -11.42 11.16
N VAL A 13 6.17 -11.70 10.12
CA VAL A 13 6.29 -11.03 8.82
C VAL A 13 4.93 -10.40 8.50
N THR A 14 4.94 -9.15 8.07
CA THR A 14 3.72 -8.42 7.71
C THR A 14 4.02 -7.35 6.66
N ASP A 15 3.04 -7.06 5.82
CA ASP A 15 2.99 -5.77 5.14
C ASP A 15 2.72 -4.69 6.18
N ALA A 16 3.23 -3.48 5.99
CA ALA A 16 2.86 -2.31 6.78
C ALA A 16 1.50 -1.76 6.37
N VAL A 17 1.26 -1.72 5.05
CA VAL A 17 0.00 -1.33 4.42
C VAL A 17 -0.38 -2.43 3.43
N PHE A 18 -1.49 -3.11 3.69
CA PHE A 18 -1.93 -4.23 2.87
C PHE A 18 -2.37 -3.74 1.48
N SER A 19 -1.74 -4.28 0.44
CA SER A 19 -1.88 -3.76 -0.91
C SER A 19 -3.32 -3.75 -1.44
N MET A 20 -4.18 -4.70 -1.02
CA MET A 20 -5.56 -4.84 -1.52
C MET A 20 -6.62 -4.18 -0.64
N ASP A 21 -6.31 -3.93 0.63
CA ASP A 21 -7.24 -3.36 1.61
C ASP A 21 -6.92 -1.90 1.95
N GLY A 22 -5.65 -1.48 1.78
CA GLY A 22 -5.17 -0.18 2.21
C GLY A 22 -5.10 -0.02 3.74
N GLU A 23 -5.33 -1.10 4.49
CA GLU A 23 -5.28 -1.15 5.95
C GLU A 23 -3.83 -1.15 6.45
N LEU A 24 -3.59 -0.46 7.56
CA LEU A 24 -2.31 -0.50 8.26
C LEU A 24 -2.26 -1.70 9.22
N ALA A 25 -1.15 -2.45 9.17
CA ALA A 25 -0.89 -3.47 10.17
C ALA A 25 -0.74 -2.85 11.57
N PRO A 26 -1.14 -3.56 12.64
CA PRO A 26 -0.98 -3.10 14.03
C PRO A 26 0.49 -3.25 14.48
N LEU A 27 1.40 -2.49 13.87
CA LEU A 27 2.85 -2.63 14.05
C LEU A 27 3.30 -2.47 15.51
N PRO A 28 2.75 -1.53 16.33
CA PRO A 28 3.10 -1.46 17.76
C PRO A 28 2.80 -2.76 18.51
N GLN A 29 1.65 -3.37 18.25
CA GLN A 29 1.21 -4.62 18.88
C GLN A 29 2.07 -5.80 18.41
N LEU A 30 2.36 -5.86 17.11
CA LEU A 30 3.22 -6.91 16.54
C LEU A 30 4.65 -6.81 17.09
N LEU A 31 5.20 -5.61 17.24
CA LEU A 31 6.53 -5.42 17.82
C LEU A 31 6.53 -5.80 19.31
N GLY A 32 5.49 -5.47 20.06
CA GLY A 32 5.31 -5.92 21.44
C GLY A 32 5.29 -7.44 21.56
N LEU A 33 4.55 -8.11 20.67
CA LEU A 33 4.49 -9.56 20.61
C LEU A 33 5.83 -10.19 20.23
N ALA A 34 6.55 -9.58 19.27
CA ALA A 34 7.88 -10.02 18.86
C ALA A 34 8.84 -9.98 20.06
N ARG A 35 8.86 -8.88 20.81
CA ARG A 35 9.67 -8.72 22.03
C ARG A 35 9.33 -9.77 23.08
N GLN A 36 8.04 -9.99 23.37
CA GLN A 36 7.59 -10.98 24.36
C GLN A 36 8.07 -12.40 24.04
N HIS A 37 8.22 -12.73 22.76
CA HIS A 37 8.58 -14.07 22.31
C HIS A 37 10.03 -14.21 21.84
N GLY A 38 10.88 -13.19 22.04
CA GLY A 38 12.25 -13.19 21.52
C GLY A 38 12.30 -13.37 19.99
N ALA A 39 11.28 -12.88 19.29
CA ALA A 39 11.13 -12.99 17.85
C ALA A 39 11.56 -11.68 17.16
N TRP A 40 11.85 -11.80 15.87
CA TRP A 40 12.06 -10.69 14.94
C TRP A 40 10.72 -10.19 14.39
N LEU A 41 10.69 -8.95 13.94
CA LEU A 41 9.59 -8.41 13.14
C LEU A 41 10.14 -7.90 11.80
N MET A 42 9.71 -8.53 10.72
CA MET A 42 9.95 -8.07 9.36
C MET A 42 8.71 -7.32 8.85
N VAL A 43 8.92 -6.10 8.36
CA VAL A 43 7.88 -5.22 7.85
C VAL A 43 8.18 -4.91 6.39
N ASP A 44 7.29 -5.32 5.48
CA ASP A 44 7.29 -4.85 4.09
C ASP A 44 6.47 -3.56 4.00
N ASP A 45 7.17 -2.44 3.83
CA ASP A 45 6.58 -1.11 3.74
C ASP A 45 6.51 -0.57 2.32
N ALA A 46 6.28 -1.47 1.36
CA ALA A 46 6.06 -1.12 -0.04
C ALA A 46 5.05 0.02 -0.24
N HIS A 47 3.98 0.04 0.54
CA HIS A 47 2.86 0.97 0.37
C HIS A 47 2.83 2.12 1.38
N GLY A 48 3.75 2.17 2.35
CA GLY A 48 3.87 3.30 3.27
C GLY A 48 5.14 4.12 3.11
N PHE A 49 6.24 3.55 2.59
CA PHE A 49 7.47 4.33 2.33
C PHE A 49 7.23 5.44 1.29
N GLY A 50 7.63 6.67 1.61
CA GLY A 50 7.37 7.88 0.83
C GLY A 50 6.04 8.58 1.17
N LEU A 51 5.13 7.92 1.88
CA LEU A 51 3.77 8.39 2.13
C LEU A 51 3.48 8.61 3.62
N LEU A 52 3.86 7.67 4.47
CA LEU A 52 3.56 7.67 5.89
C LEU A 52 4.70 8.27 6.72
N GLY A 53 4.34 8.73 7.92
CA GLY A 53 5.28 9.30 8.87
C GLY A 53 5.79 10.68 8.47
N ASP A 54 6.41 11.37 9.43
CA ASP A 54 7.06 12.65 9.18
C ASP A 54 8.02 12.51 7.99
N ARG A 55 7.94 13.47 7.06
CA ARG A 55 8.79 13.53 5.85
C ARG A 55 8.76 12.26 4.99
N GLY A 56 7.65 11.51 5.01
CA GLY A 56 7.46 10.32 4.17
C GLY A 56 8.37 9.14 4.55
N ARG A 57 8.88 9.09 5.79
CA ARG A 57 9.86 8.09 6.24
C ARG A 57 9.31 6.67 6.41
N GLY A 58 8.01 6.47 6.19
CA GLY A 58 7.33 5.18 6.24
C GLY A 58 6.60 4.90 7.56
N SER A 59 6.01 3.71 7.61
CA SER A 59 5.19 3.17 8.68
C SER A 59 5.89 3.09 10.04
N LEU A 60 7.19 2.77 10.08
CA LEU A 60 7.93 2.76 11.35
C LEU A 60 8.02 4.16 11.94
N ALA A 61 8.23 5.20 11.12
CA ALA A 61 8.21 6.58 11.57
C ALA A 61 6.79 7.02 11.96
N HIS A 62 5.78 6.62 11.20
CA HIS A 62 4.37 6.88 11.52
C HIS A 62 3.99 6.40 12.93
N PHE A 63 4.45 5.22 13.32
CA PHE A 63 4.21 4.65 14.65
C PHE A 63 5.32 4.94 15.68
N SER A 64 6.34 5.73 15.31
CA SER A 64 7.51 6.03 16.16
C SER A 64 8.23 4.78 16.70
N LEU A 65 8.34 3.73 15.88
CA LEU A 65 8.91 2.44 16.27
C LEU A 65 10.41 2.35 15.96
N ARG A 66 11.16 1.77 16.91
CA ARG A 66 12.58 1.44 16.79
C ARG A 66 12.89 0.16 17.55
N SER A 67 13.75 -0.69 16.99
CA SER A 67 14.20 -1.95 17.62
C SER A 67 15.35 -2.54 16.81
N GLU A 68 16.30 -3.19 17.48
CA GLU A 68 17.37 -3.95 16.80
C GLU A 68 16.83 -5.23 16.11
N HIS A 69 15.67 -5.71 16.55
CA HIS A 69 14.98 -6.89 16.00
C HIS A 69 14.02 -6.57 14.85
N LEU A 70 14.10 -5.37 14.27
CA LEU A 70 13.32 -4.97 13.11
C LEU A 70 14.11 -5.21 11.81
N VAL A 71 13.43 -5.79 10.82
CA VAL A 71 13.88 -5.83 9.43
C VAL A 71 12.86 -5.07 8.60
N TYR A 72 13.25 -3.93 8.05
CA TYR A 72 12.39 -3.08 7.24
C TYR A 72 12.71 -3.27 5.77
N VAL A 73 11.71 -3.56 4.96
CA VAL A 73 11.83 -3.75 3.52
C VAL A 73 10.99 -2.70 2.82
N GLY A 74 11.53 -2.09 1.76
CA GLY A 74 10.80 -1.12 0.97
C GLY A 74 11.11 -1.26 -0.52
N THR A 75 10.15 -0.87 -1.35
CA THR A 75 10.39 -0.70 -2.80
C THR A 75 10.64 0.75 -3.13
N LEU A 76 11.44 0.97 -4.16
CA LEU A 76 11.71 2.28 -4.74
C LEU A 76 10.81 2.56 -5.97
N GLY A 77 10.03 1.56 -6.40
CA GLY A 77 9.19 1.65 -7.61
C GLY A 77 7.74 2.09 -7.39
N LYS A 78 7.41 2.59 -6.19
CA LYS A 78 6.07 3.09 -5.86
C LYS A 78 6.10 4.60 -5.66
N ALA A 79 6.01 5.08 -4.42
CA ALA A 79 5.98 6.51 -4.14
C ALA A 79 7.24 7.26 -4.61
N LEU A 80 8.38 6.58 -4.71
CA LEU A 80 9.65 7.17 -5.17
C LEU A 80 9.78 7.22 -6.70
N GLY A 81 8.93 6.53 -7.46
CA GLY A 81 8.90 6.62 -8.93
C GLY A 81 10.16 6.14 -9.67
N VAL A 82 11.05 5.39 -9.00
CA VAL A 82 12.28 4.84 -9.61
C VAL A 82 12.20 3.30 -9.68
N ALA A 83 13.31 2.57 -9.58
CA ALA A 83 13.32 1.11 -9.59
C ALA A 83 14.20 0.55 -8.49
N GLY A 84 13.89 -0.66 -8.02
CA GLY A 84 14.64 -1.37 -7.00
C GLY A 84 13.89 -1.52 -5.67
N ALA A 85 14.61 -2.07 -4.70
CA ALA A 85 14.15 -2.30 -3.34
C ALA A 85 15.34 -2.24 -2.38
N PHE A 86 15.06 -2.08 -1.09
CA PHE A 86 16.08 -2.03 -0.06
C PHE A 86 15.65 -2.78 1.20
N VAL A 87 16.64 -3.13 2.02
CA VAL A 87 16.46 -3.62 3.38
C VAL A 87 17.17 -2.67 4.32
N ALA A 88 16.49 -2.20 5.35
CA ALA A 88 17.06 -1.46 6.47
C ALA A 88 16.86 -2.26 7.75
N ALA A 89 17.94 -2.55 8.46
CA ALA A 89 17.94 -3.36 9.68
C ALA A 89 19.17 -3.01 10.53
N HIS A 90 19.32 -3.68 11.68
CA HIS A 90 20.57 -3.61 12.44
C HIS A 90 21.77 -4.01 11.56
N GLU A 91 22.92 -3.37 11.77
CA GLU A 91 24.14 -3.54 10.96
C GLU A 91 24.52 -5.03 10.78
N THR A 92 24.49 -5.80 11.87
CA THR A 92 24.75 -7.25 11.83
C THR A 92 23.84 -8.02 10.86
N VAL A 93 22.58 -7.60 10.70
CA VAL A 93 21.65 -8.22 9.73
C VAL A 93 22.05 -7.83 8.31
N ILE A 94 22.41 -6.56 8.09
CA ILE A 94 22.84 -6.05 6.79
C ILE A 94 24.14 -6.73 6.34
N GLU A 95 25.15 -6.82 7.21
CA GLU A 95 26.39 -7.53 6.94
C GLU A 95 26.13 -9.00 6.59
N TRP A 96 25.28 -9.67 7.37
CA TRP A 96 24.92 -11.06 7.10
C TRP A 96 24.23 -11.21 5.73
N LEU A 97 23.31 -10.31 5.37
CA LEU A 97 22.64 -10.32 4.06
C LEU A 97 23.64 -10.10 2.92
N VAL A 98 24.57 -9.15 3.05
CA VAL A 98 25.61 -8.89 2.04
C VAL A 98 26.46 -10.14 1.77
N GLN A 99 26.75 -10.92 2.82
CA GLN A 99 27.60 -12.13 2.72
C GLN A 99 26.84 -13.39 2.28
N CYS A 100 25.52 -13.46 2.53
CA CYS A 100 24.76 -14.71 2.36
C CYS A 100 23.60 -14.62 1.34
N ALA A 101 23.10 -13.43 1.02
CA ALA A 101 21.95 -13.29 0.14
C ALA A 101 22.36 -13.50 -1.32
N ARG A 102 22.10 -14.71 -1.84
CA ARG A 102 22.34 -15.05 -3.24
C ARG A 102 21.76 -14.03 -4.23
N PRO A 103 20.54 -13.48 -4.06
CA PRO A 103 20.01 -12.46 -4.96
C PRO A 103 20.81 -11.15 -4.96
N TYR A 104 21.52 -10.84 -3.87
CA TYR A 104 22.41 -9.67 -3.81
C TYR A 104 23.76 -9.98 -4.48
N ILE A 105 24.32 -11.17 -4.23
CA ILE A 105 25.66 -11.57 -4.71
C ILE A 105 25.69 -11.93 -6.20
N PHE A 106 24.65 -12.63 -6.68
CA PHE A 106 24.63 -13.23 -8.03
C PHE A 106 23.65 -12.54 -8.98
N SER A 107 23.33 -11.27 -8.74
CA SER A 107 22.53 -10.44 -9.63
C SER A 107 23.34 -9.22 -10.07
N THR A 108 23.09 -8.75 -11.29
CA THR A 108 23.67 -7.50 -11.78
C THR A 108 23.22 -6.34 -10.89
N ALA A 109 24.15 -5.47 -10.53
CA ALA A 109 23.85 -4.26 -9.78
C ALA A 109 22.88 -3.33 -10.54
N PRO A 110 22.10 -2.48 -9.85
CA PRO A 110 21.22 -1.51 -10.49
C PRO A 110 22.02 -0.56 -11.42
N PRO A 111 21.42 -0.10 -12.54
CA PRO A 111 22.05 0.90 -13.40
C PRO A 111 22.53 2.13 -12.61
N PRO A 112 23.76 2.63 -12.81
CA PRO A 112 24.30 3.77 -12.05
C PRO A 112 23.42 5.03 -12.10
N ALA A 113 22.68 5.24 -13.19
CA ALA A 113 21.75 6.35 -13.36
C ALA A 113 20.59 6.35 -12.33
N LEU A 114 20.29 5.21 -11.69
CA LEU A 114 19.27 5.14 -10.65
C LEU A 114 19.70 5.79 -9.33
N ALA A 115 20.99 5.86 -9.03
CA ALA A 115 21.48 6.45 -7.78
C ALA A 115 21.11 7.95 -7.67
N PRO A 116 21.49 8.84 -8.62
CA PRO A 116 21.11 10.25 -8.54
C PRO A 116 19.60 10.48 -8.69
N ALA A 117 18.89 9.62 -9.44
CA ALA A 117 17.43 9.68 -9.52
C ALA A 117 16.76 9.38 -8.17
N LEU A 118 17.28 8.38 -7.43
CA LEU A 118 16.82 8.05 -6.10
C LEU A 118 17.13 9.16 -5.09
N GLU A 119 18.34 9.73 -5.11
CA GLU A 119 18.70 10.86 -4.26
C GLU A 119 17.72 12.03 -4.45
N CYS A 120 17.46 12.41 -5.70
CA CYS A 120 16.47 13.44 -6.02
C CYS A 120 15.05 13.08 -5.51
N ALA A 121 14.61 11.83 -5.70
CA ALA A 121 13.30 11.38 -5.21
C ALA A 121 13.21 11.44 -3.68
N LEU A 122 14.27 11.07 -2.95
CA LEU A 122 14.34 11.15 -1.50
C LEU A 122 14.30 12.61 -1.01
N ASP A 123 15.03 13.51 -1.66
CA ASP A 123 15.02 14.95 -1.36
C ASP A 123 13.62 15.55 -1.54
N ILE A 124 12.93 15.19 -2.64
CA ILE A 124 11.55 15.62 -2.88
C ILE A 124 10.64 15.09 -1.79
N VAL A 125 10.69 13.78 -1.49
CA VAL A 125 9.83 13.14 -0.49
C VAL A 125 10.03 13.72 0.90
N ALA A 126 11.28 13.98 1.29
CA ALA A 126 11.63 14.46 2.61
C ALA A 126 11.49 15.98 2.79
N GLY A 127 11.43 16.73 1.69
CA GLY A 127 11.30 18.19 1.67
C GLY A 127 9.86 18.71 1.63
N ALA A 128 9.73 20.04 1.60
CA ALA A 128 8.45 20.74 1.59
C ALA A 128 7.57 20.38 0.38
N GLN A 129 8.16 20.04 -0.77
CA GLN A 129 7.41 19.57 -1.93
C GLN A 129 6.69 18.23 -1.62
N GLY A 130 7.38 17.29 -0.98
CA GLY A 130 6.78 16.02 -0.56
C GLY A 130 5.66 16.21 0.45
N ASP A 131 5.82 17.14 1.40
CA ASP A 131 4.76 17.50 2.35
C ASP A 131 3.51 18.05 1.63
N ALA A 132 3.70 18.97 0.69
CA ALA A 132 2.61 19.51 -0.11
C ALA A 132 1.89 18.43 -0.93
N LEU A 133 2.64 17.52 -1.57
CA LEU A 133 2.06 16.40 -2.33
C LEU A 133 1.25 15.46 -1.43
N ARG A 134 1.75 15.14 -0.23
CA ARG A 134 1.00 14.32 0.75
C ARG A 134 -0.27 15.02 1.24
N ALA A 135 -0.23 16.33 1.46
CA ALA A 135 -1.42 17.12 1.81
C ALA A 135 -2.48 17.06 0.70
N VAL A 136 -2.09 17.33 -0.55
CA VAL A 136 -2.99 17.24 -1.71
C VAL A 136 -3.59 15.85 -1.84
N LEU A 137 -2.78 14.80 -1.67
CA LEU A 137 -3.25 13.42 -1.69
C LEU A 137 -4.28 13.13 -0.60
N GLY A 138 -4.05 13.64 0.62
CA GLY A 138 -5.00 13.57 1.73
C GLY A 138 -6.35 14.22 1.38
N GLU A 139 -6.33 15.39 0.73
CA GLU A 139 -7.54 16.04 0.23
C GLU A 139 -8.27 15.19 -0.82
N ARG A 140 -7.54 14.57 -1.76
CA ARG A 140 -8.15 13.68 -2.78
C ARG A 140 -8.80 12.47 -2.15
N ILE A 141 -8.17 11.86 -1.15
CA ILE A 141 -8.74 10.74 -0.40
C ILE A 141 -10.01 11.20 0.33
N ALA A 142 -9.96 12.31 1.05
CA ALA A 142 -11.13 12.85 1.76
C ALA A 142 -12.29 13.16 0.81
N ARG A 143 -12.00 13.79 -0.35
CA ARG A 143 -12.98 14.12 -1.38
C ARG A 143 -13.65 12.88 -1.97
N LEU A 144 -12.86 11.88 -2.37
CA LEU A 144 -13.38 10.60 -2.85
C LEU A 144 -14.32 9.99 -1.81
N ARG A 145 -13.83 9.81 -0.57
CA ARG A 145 -14.59 9.14 0.49
C ARG A 145 -15.89 9.88 0.84
N ALA A 146 -15.90 11.21 0.82
CA ALA A 146 -17.08 12.02 1.12
C ALA A 146 -18.13 12.00 0.00
N GLY A 147 -17.71 11.85 -1.26
CA GLY A 147 -18.60 11.87 -2.41
C GLY A 147 -19.27 10.54 -2.74
N LEU A 148 -18.69 9.42 -2.29
CA LEU A 148 -19.13 8.08 -2.64
C LEU A 148 -20.44 7.68 -1.93
N LYS A 149 -21.38 7.17 -2.72
CA LYS A 149 -22.68 6.61 -2.31
C LYS A 149 -22.85 5.29 -3.04
N LEU A 150 -22.42 4.20 -2.41
CA LEU A 150 -22.05 2.98 -3.11
C LEU A 150 -23.00 1.79 -2.92
N ASP A 151 -24.22 1.95 -2.42
CA ASP A 151 -25.17 0.84 -2.26
C ASP A 151 -25.38 0.09 -3.60
N PRO A 152 -25.11 -1.24 -3.70
CA PRO A 152 -24.88 -2.23 -2.63
C PRO A 152 -23.40 -2.54 -2.27
N TRP A 153 -22.44 -1.87 -2.90
CA TRP A 153 -21.01 -2.04 -2.67
C TRP A 153 -20.51 -1.39 -1.38
N ARG A 154 -19.36 -1.88 -0.91
CA ARG A 154 -18.74 -1.42 0.33
C ARG A 154 -17.36 -0.82 0.08
N LEU A 155 -17.20 0.46 0.41
CA LEU A 155 -15.87 1.08 0.55
C LEU A 155 -15.22 0.62 1.85
N LEU A 156 -14.01 0.06 1.76
CA LEU A 156 -13.24 -0.33 2.95
C LEU A 156 -12.69 0.90 3.70
N ALA A 157 -12.47 0.72 5.00
CA ALA A 157 -11.80 1.73 5.82
C ALA A 157 -10.31 1.73 5.45
N SER A 158 -9.86 2.79 4.80
CA SER A 158 -8.46 3.00 4.44
C SER A 158 -8.13 4.48 4.53
N SER A 159 -7.06 4.79 5.27
CA SER A 159 -6.46 6.12 5.35
C SER A 159 -5.34 6.32 4.32
N THR A 160 -5.06 5.32 3.49
CA THR A 160 -3.96 5.32 2.52
C THR A 160 -4.47 5.66 1.11
N PRO A 161 -3.60 5.90 0.13
CA PRO A 161 -4.03 6.16 -1.25
C PRO A 161 -4.79 5.01 -1.91
N ILE A 162 -4.76 3.82 -1.32
CA ILE A 162 -5.49 2.64 -1.76
C ILE A 162 -6.90 2.73 -1.16
N GLN A 163 -7.92 2.87 -2.01
CA GLN A 163 -9.33 3.01 -1.63
C GLN A 163 -10.13 1.85 -2.27
N PRO A 164 -10.25 0.69 -1.60
CA PRO A 164 -10.88 -0.48 -2.18
C PRO A 164 -12.40 -0.45 -2.04
N ILE A 165 -13.10 -0.74 -3.14
CA ILE A 165 -14.55 -0.85 -3.19
C ILE A 165 -14.91 -2.32 -3.46
N VAL A 166 -15.42 -3.00 -2.45
CA VAL A 166 -15.81 -4.42 -2.52
C VAL A 166 -17.13 -4.55 -3.27
N ILE A 167 -17.08 -5.30 -4.36
CA ILE A 167 -18.20 -5.65 -5.23
C ILE A 167 -18.68 -7.08 -4.94
N GLY A 168 -17.74 -7.97 -4.60
CA GLY A 168 -17.98 -9.37 -4.27
C GLY A 168 -17.71 -10.32 -5.44
N ASP A 169 -18.58 -10.28 -6.46
CA ASP A 169 -18.50 -11.18 -7.62
C ASP A 169 -17.38 -10.81 -8.62
N ASN A 170 -16.74 -11.83 -9.19
CA ASN A 170 -15.62 -11.67 -10.11
C ASN A 170 -16.03 -11.07 -11.46
N ALA A 171 -17.06 -11.64 -12.09
CA ALA A 171 -17.50 -11.23 -13.42
C ALA A 171 -18.05 -9.79 -13.37
N ARG A 172 -18.84 -9.50 -12.33
CA ARG A 172 -19.36 -8.17 -12.04
C ARG A 172 -18.26 -7.14 -11.83
N THR A 173 -17.25 -7.46 -11.01
CA THR A 173 -16.12 -6.56 -10.77
C THR A 173 -15.41 -6.20 -12.07
N MET A 174 -15.19 -7.18 -12.95
CA MET A 174 -14.52 -6.95 -14.23
C MET A 174 -15.40 -6.18 -15.22
N ALA A 175 -16.71 -6.42 -15.23
CA ALA A 175 -17.65 -5.66 -16.05
C ALA A 175 -17.70 -4.18 -15.61
N LEU A 176 -17.71 -3.90 -14.31
CA LEU A 176 -17.65 -2.53 -13.79
C LEU A 176 -16.32 -1.84 -14.14
N ALA A 177 -15.19 -2.55 -14.03
CA ALA A 177 -13.89 -2.02 -14.43
C ALA A 177 -13.86 -1.67 -15.93
N ALA A 178 -14.47 -2.50 -16.78
CA ALA A 178 -14.61 -2.23 -18.21
C ALA A 178 -15.54 -1.03 -18.49
N ALA A 179 -16.69 -0.94 -17.81
CA ALA A 179 -17.61 0.18 -17.95
C ALA A 179 -16.99 1.52 -17.52
N LEU A 180 -16.12 1.52 -16.51
CA LEU A 180 -15.33 2.68 -16.11
C LEU A 180 -14.27 3.01 -17.17
N TRP A 181 -13.61 2.00 -17.74
CA TRP A 181 -12.63 2.18 -18.81
C TRP A 181 -13.25 2.84 -20.06
N ASP A 182 -14.45 2.42 -20.46
CA ASP A 182 -15.18 3.01 -21.59
C ASP A 182 -15.56 4.48 -21.33
N GLN A 183 -15.68 4.85 -20.05
CA GLN A 183 -15.85 6.23 -19.61
C GLN A 183 -14.51 6.97 -19.44
N GLY A 184 -13.38 6.39 -19.85
CA GLY A 184 -12.04 6.99 -19.72
C GLY A 184 -11.50 7.01 -18.29
N LEU A 185 -11.97 6.11 -17.41
CA LEU A 185 -11.53 5.95 -16.03
C LEU A 185 -10.92 4.56 -15.84
N TRP A 186 -9.59 4.50 -15.74
CA TRP A 186 -8.91 3.22 -15.54
C TRP A 186 -8.80 2.86 -14.06
N ILE A 187 -9.49 1.79 -13.65
CA ILE A 187 -9.41 1.23 -12.30
C ILE A 187 -9.18 -0.28 -12.38
N ALA A 188 -8.25 -0.77 -11.57
CA ALA A 188 -7.96 -2.20 -11.51
C ALA A 188 -9.10 -2.96 -10.82
N GLY A 189 -9.74 -3.88 -11.55
CA GLY A 189 -10.57 -4.93 -10.96
C GLY A 189 -9.68 -6.04 -10.40
N ILE A 190 -9.79 -6.30 -9.10
CA ILE A 190 -9.04 -7.33 -8.39
C ILE A 190 -9.98 -8.49 -8.07
N ARG A 191 -9.50 -9.71 -8.35
CA ARG A 191 -10.23 -10.97 -8.17
C ARG A 191 -9.32 -12.06 -7.60
N PRO A 192 -9.86 -13.19 -7.12
CA PRO A 192 -9.06 -14.36 -6.74
C PRO A 192 -8.05 -14.76 -7.82
N PRO A 193 -6.84 -15.21 -7.44
CA PRO A 193 -6.41 -15.53 -6.08
C PRO A 193 -5.89 -14.33 -5.26
N SER A 194 -5.85 -13.11 -5.82
CA SER A 194 -5.27 -11.93 -5.14
C SER A 194 -6.09 -11.42 -3.95
N VAL A 195 -7.38 -11.76 -3.91
CA VAL A 195 -8.30 -11.50 -2.80
C VAL A 195 -9.13 -12.77 -2.55
N PRO A 196 -9.67 -12.99 -1.34
CA PRO A 196 -10.54 -14.13 -1.07
C PRO A 196 -11.75 -14.21 -2.01
N GLU A 197 -12.25 -15.43 -2.24
CA GLU A 197 -13.48 -15.65 -3.00
C GLU A 197 -14.65 -14.85 -2.42
N GLY A 198 -15.50 -14.30 -3.30
CA GLY A 198 -16.62 -13.45 -2.90
C GLY A 198 -16.23 -12.06 -2.39
N THR A 199 -14.96 -11.65 -2.55
CA THR A 199 -14.48 -10.31 -2.13
C THR A 199 -13.77 -9.52 -3.25
N SER A 200 -14.10 -9.83 -4.50
CA SER A 200 -13.61 -9.07 -5.66
C SER A 200 -13.98 -7.60 -5.54
N ARG A 201 -13.09 -6.74 -6.03
CA ARG A 201 -13.13 -5.31 -5.71
C ARG A 201 -12.51 -4.44 -6.79
N LEU A 202 -13.01 -3.22 -6.90
CA LEU A 202 -12.31 -2.15 -7.61
C LEU A 202 -11.26 -1.56 -6.67
N ARG A 203 -10.01 -1.54 -7.09
CA ARG A 203 -8.89 -0.99 -6.31
C ARG A 203 -8.55 0.40 -6.84
N VAL A 204 -9.20 1.42 -6.29
CA VAL A 204 -8.87 2.81 -6.61
C VAL A 204 -7.54 3.17 -5.96
N THR A 205 -6.61 3.71 -6.72
CA THR A 205 -5.32 4.23 -6.21
C THR A 205 -5.17 5.69 -6.56
N LEU A 206 -5.26 6.55 -5.55
CA LEU A 206 -5.12 7.99 -5.71
C LEU A 206 -3.63 8.41 -5.74
N SER A 207 -3.39 9.56 -6.35
CA SER A 207 -2.10 10.24 -6.45
C SER A 207 -2.36 11.74 -6.27
N ALA A 208 -1.35 12.46 -5.79
CA ALA A 208 -1.39 13.92 -5.72
C ALA A 208 -1.54 14.57 -7.12
N ALA A 209 -1.20 13.83 -8.19
CA ALA A 209 -1.39 14.27 -9.56
C ALA A 209 -2.87 14.30 -10.02
N HIS A 210 -3.77 13.61 -9.33
CA HIS A 210 -5.19 13.67 -9.68
C HIS A 210 -5.79 15.04 -9.30
N THR A 211 -6.48 15.67 -10.25
CA THR A 211 -7.20 16.91 -9.97
C THR A 211 -8.49 16.64 -9.20
N SER A 212 -9.05 17.67 -8.56
CA SER A 212 -10.34 17.56 -7.86
C SER A 212 -11.47 17.12 -8.82
N GLU A 213 -11.45 17.62 -10.05
CA GLU A 213 -12.44 17.32 -11.09
C GLU A 213 -12.33 15.87 -11.56
N GLN A 214 -11.11 15.32 -11.65
CA GLN A 214 -10.90 13.90 -11.95
C GLN A 214 -11.46 13.00 -10.84
N VAL A 215 -11.25 13.39 -9.58
CA VAL A 215 -11.84 12.67 -8.44
C VAL A 215 -13.36 12.76 -8.46
N ASP A 216 -13.93 13.93 -8.73
CA ASP A 216 -15.39 14.10 -8.83
C ASP A 216 -16.02 13.31 -9.96
N ARG A 217 -15.36 13.29 -11.13
CA ARG A 217 -15.79 12.48 -12.27
C ARG A 217 -15.81 11.00 -11.90
N LEU A 218 -14.79 10.53 -11.19
CA LEU A 218 -14.77 9.15 -10.71
C LEU A 218 -15.90 8.86 -9.71
N VAL A 219 -16.11 9.75 -8.73
CA VAL A 219 -17.22 9.64 -7.78
C VAL A 219 -18.56 9.57 -8.51
N GLY A 220 -18.79 10.46 -9.48
CA GLY A 220 -20.03 10.48 -10.26
C GLY A 220 -20.26 9.18 -11.02
N ALA A 221 -19.23 8.67 -11.70
CA ALA A 221 -19.31 7.42 -12.44
C ALA A 221 -19.61 6.21 -11.53
N LEU A 222 -18.92 6.12 -10.39
CA LEU A 222 -19.14 5.04 -9.42
C LEU A 222 -20.54 5.09 -8.82
N ASN A 223 -21.02 6.28 -8.43
CA ASN A 223 -22.36 6.45 -7.88
C ASN A 223 -23.45 6.13 -8.92
N ALA A 224 -23.24 6.50 -10.19
CA ALA A 224 -24.18 6.19 -11.27
C ALA A 224 -24.28 4.68 -11.50
N LEU A 225 -23.14 3.97 -11.56
CA LEU A 225 -23.11 2.52 -11.72
C LEU A 225 -23.75 1.80 -10.50
N ALA A 226 -23.50 2.26 -9.27
CA ALA A 226 -24.11 1.71 -8.07
C ALA A 226 -25.65 1.90 -8.06
N ALA A 227 -26.14 3.06 -8.55
CA ALA A 227 -27.56 3.34 -8.62
C ALA A 227 -28.31 2.44 -9.61
N VAL A 228 -27.72 2.16 -10.78
CA VAL A 228 -28.27 1.21 -11.76
C VAL A 228 -28.42 -0.17 -11.12
N GLU A 229 -27.39 -0.58 -10.41
CA GLU A 229 -27.31 -1.89 -9.77
C GLU A 229 -28.36 -2.09 -8.66
N SER A 230 -28.58 -1.06 -7.85
CA SER A 230 -29.61 -1.03 -6.83
C SER A 230 -31.04 -1.11 -7.40
N GLY A 231 -31.23 -0.71 -8.66
CA GLY A 231 -32.51 -0.80 -9.37
C GLY A 231 -32.82 -2.19 -9.91
N GLU A 232 -31.80 -2.92 -10.38
CA GLU A 232 -31.94 -4.28 -10.94
C GLU A 232 -32.30 -5.32 -9.88
N GLY A 233 -31.91 -5.13 -8.62
CA GLY A 233 -32.26 -6.04 -7.52
C GLY A 233 -33.67 -5.88 -6.96
N LYS A 234 -34.50 -4.98 -7.50
CA LYS A 234 -35.89 -4.72 -7.07
C LYS A 234 -36.96 -5.21 -8.05
N GLN A 235 -36.57 -5.91 -9.12
CA GLN A 235 -37.48 -6.58 -10.06
C GLN A 235 -37.62 -8.07 -9.77
#